data_AF-A0A0H3BZW0-F1
#
_entry.id   AF-A0A0H3BZW0-F1
#
_cell.length_a   1.000
_cell.length_b   1.000
_cell.length_c   1.000
_cell.angle_alpha   90.00
_cell.angle_beta   90.00
_cell.angle_gamma   90.00
#
_symmetry.space_group_name_H-M   'P 1'
#
loop_
_entity.id
_entity.type
_entity.pdbx_description
1 polymer ?
#
loop_
_entity_poly.entity_id
_entity_poly.type
_entity_poly.pdbx_seq_one_letter_code
_entity_poly.pdbx_strand_id
1 'polypeptide(L)'
;MSFFTKEQQPKENCPPITVEKARQLFEFNTNHLSLSDYHHQTVLKTSKQLVAQHLMPNATDNLSQHFLMNYKANNNYLGFQASIVDFFTDSAVANFSSSYVYESQEKIIRLPKPTKISTALSTCIIKRRSHRQFSDRQMPLQDLSNILYYACGVSSQASIRDGASDKITLRNCASGGGLYPIHLVFYARNISKLIDGFYEYLPYQHALRCYRHSSEENVRDFAEYGAINAENCNIIIIYVYHYIKNTRKYGNQATAYAFIESGEIAQNIQLTATALTYGSIDIGGYNKEYLQELLDLDGLGEHVIHMTLVGTKESQ
;
A
#
# COMPACT_ATOMS: atom_id res chain seq x y z
N MET A 1 3.92 47.59 4.80
CA MET A 1 3.60 46.58 3.76
C MET A 1 2.96 45.39 4.46
N SER A 2 1.67 45.16 4.19
CA SER A 2 0.84 44.18 4.91
C SER A 2 1.14 42.76 4.44
N PHE A 3 1.74 41.94 5.33
CA PHE A 3 2.05 40.52 5.14
C PHE A 3 0.91 39.58 5.59
N PHE A 4 -0.33 40.06 5.54
CA PHE A 4 -1.52 39.21 5.70
C PHE A 4 -2.25 39.16 4.37
N THR A 5 -2.02 38.08 3.61
CA THR A 5 -2.94 37.66 2.54
C THR A 5 -4.31 37.47 3.16
N LYS A 6 -5.25 38.39 2.84
CA LYS A 6 -6.68 38.09 2.94
C LYS A 6 -6.90 36.72 2.31
N GLU A 7 -7.42 35.77 3.06
CA GLU A 7 -8.05 34.58 2.50
C GLU A 7 -9.06 35.09 1.47
N GLN A 8 -8.73 34.94 0.19
CA GLN A 8 -9.71 35.12 -0.86
C GLN A 8 -10.69 33.96 -0.67
N GLN A 9 -11.91 34.28 -0.22
CA GLN A 9 -13.04 33.38 -0.38
C GLN A 9 -13.03 32.84 -1.82
N PRO A 10 -13.25 31.53 -2.04
CA PRO A 10 -13.27 30.99 -3.39
C PRO A 10 -14.28 31.78 -4.21
N LYS A 11 -13.85 32.35 -5.34
CA LYS A 11 -14.81 32.88 -6.31
C LYS A 11 -15.67 31.71 -6.77
N GLU A 12 -16.95 31.72 -6.38
CA GLU A 12 -17.99 30.84 -6.90
C GLU A 12 -18.28 31.13 -8.37
N ASN A 13 -17.30 30.94 -9.25
CA ASN A 13 -17.51 30.93 -10.70
C ASN A 13 -17.59 29.49 -11.20
N CYS A 14 -18.44 28.69 -10.56
CA CYS A 14 -18.83 27.40 -11.11
C CYS A 14 -20.07 27.65 -12.00
N PRO A 15 -20.06 27.28 -13.29
CA PRO A 15 -21.23 27.43 -14.13
C PRO A 15 -22.41 26.65 -13.51
N PRO A 16 -23.64 27.20 -13.53
CA PRO A 16 -24.80 26.52 -12.96
C PRO A 16 -25.02 25.17 -13.65
N ILE A 17 -25.18 24.12 -12.85
CA ILE A 17 -25.44 22.76 -13.34
C ILE A 17 -26.79 22.75 -14.06
N THR A 18 -26.85 22.16 -15.25
CA THR A 18 -28.11 22.00 -15.98
C THR A 18 -29.05 21.05 -15.23
N VAL A 19 -30.37 21.24 -15.35
CA VAL A 19 -31.37 20.38 -14.68
C VAL A 19 -31.16 18.90 -15.00
N GLU A 20 -30.81 18.58 -16.26
CA GLU A 20 -30.53 17.20 -16.68
C GLU A 20 -29.27 16.64 -16.01
N LYS A 21 -28.21 17.45 -15.88
CA LYS A 21 -27.00 17.01 -15.18
C LYS A 21 -27.25 16.85 -13.68
N ALA A 22 -28.07 17.70 -13.07
CA ALA A 22 -28.48 17.59 -11.68
C ALA A 22 -29.31 16.31 -11.44
N ARG A 23 -30.24 15.99 -12.36
CA ARG A 23 -31.03 14.75 -12.31
C ARG A 23 -30.16 13.50 -12.43
N GLN A 24 -29.24 13.47 -13.40
CA GLN A 24 -28.30 12.36 -13.59
C GLN A 24 -27.39 12.16 -12.38
N LEU A 25 -26.90 13.26 -11.77
CA LEU A 25 -26.12 13.19 -10.55
C LEU A 25 -26.96 12.66 -9.38
N PHE A 26 -28.21 13.11 -9.23
CA PHE A 26 -29.12 12.63 -8.19
C PHE A 26 -29.44 11.13 -8.35
N GLU A 27 -29.80 10.68 -9.54
CA GLU A 27 -30.08 9.28 -9.85
C GLU A 27 -28.83 8.40 -9.62
N PHE A 28 -27.66 8.81 -10.13
CA PHE A 28 -26.40 8.11 -9.88
C PHE A 28 -26.08 8.00 -8.38
N ASN A 29 -26.32 9.07 -7.63
CA ASN A 29 -25.99 9.17 -6.21
C ASN A 29 -26.93 8.40 -5.27
N THR A 30 -28.14 8.05 -5.71
CA THR A 30 -29.17 7.46 -4.82
C THR A 30 -29.42 5.98 -5.06
N ASN A 31 -28.95 5.42 -6.18
CA ASN A 31 -29.21 4.02 -6.57
C ASN A 31 -28.64 2.95 -5.61
N HIS A 32 -27.77 3.31 -4.67
CA HIS A 32 -27.07 2.36 -3.79
C HIS A 32 -27.13 2.70 -2.29
N LEU A 33 -27.98 3.64 -1.88
CA LEU A 33 -28.17 3.98 -0.46
C LEU A 33 -29.30 3.15 0.14
N SER A 34 -28.98 2.27 1.08
CA SER A 34 -30.00 1.59 1.88
C SER A 34 -30.30 2.43 3.12
N LEU A 35 -31.44 3.13 3.10
CA LEU A 35 -31.98 3.85 4.26
C LEU A 35 -33.11 3.01 4.85
N SER A 36 -32.98 2.61 6.11
CA SER A 36 -34.01 1.89 6.84
C SER A 36 -34.30 2.60 8.15
N ASP A 37 -35.58 2.83 8.47
CA ASP A 37 -35.99 3.41 9.76
C ASP A 37 -35.61 2.52 10.96
N TYR A 38 -35.39 1.23 10.69
CA TYR A 38 -34.99 0.23 11.69
C TYR A 38 -33.47 0.07 11.81
N HIS A 39 -32.65 0.94 11.19
CA HIS A 39 -31.18 0.84 11.25
C HIS A 39 -30.63 0.94 12.69
N HIS A 40 -31.44 1.36 13.67
CA HIS A 40 -31.06 1.44 15.09
C HIS A 40 -31.23 0.09 15.79
N GLN A 41 -31.98 -0.83 15.16
CA GLN A 41 -32.21 -2.21 15.60
C GLN A 41 -31.46 -3.23 14.74
N THR A 42 -30.98 -2.82 13.56
CA THR A 42 -30.16 -3.65 12.66
C THR A 42 -28.75 -3.09 12.57
N VAL A 43 -27.73 -3.94 12.43
CA VAL A 43 -26.34 -3.49 12.19
C VAL A 43 -26.17 -2.94 10.76
N LEU A 44 -27.21 -3.00 9.93
CA LEU A 44 -27.24 -2.56 8.54
C LEU A 44 -27.55 -1.07 8.45
N LYS A 45 -26.51 -0.25 8.53
CA LYS A 45 -26.59 1.20 8.31
C LYS A 45 -25.66 1.61 7.17
N THR A 46 -26.18 2.38 6.23
CA THR A 46 -25.32 3.04 5.24
C THR A 46 -24.35 3.99 5.95
N SER A 47 -23.05 3.90 5.65
CA SER A 47 -22.02 4.71 6.30
C SER A 47 -22.40 6.20 6.33
N LYS A 48 -22.26 6.84 7.50
CA LYS A 48 -22.53 8.29 7.66
C LYS A 48 -21.69 9.12 6.68
N GLN A 49 -20.46 8.69 6.40
CA GLN A 49 -19.57 9.36 5.44
C GLN A 49 -20.13 9.26 4.01
N LEU A 50 -20.65 8.08 3.62
CA LEU A 50 -21.27 7.90 2.30
C LEU A 50 -22.49 8.81 2.15
N VAL A 51 -23.36 8.85 3.16
CA VAL A 51 -24.55 9.74 3.17
C VAL A 51 -24.14 11.22 3.13
N ALA A 52 -23.15 11.63 3.93
CA ALA A 52 -22.65 13.00 3.95
C ALA A 52 -22.05 13.41 2.60
N GLN A 53 -21.22 12.55 1.98
CA GLN A 53 -20.65 12.84 0.65
C GLN A 53 -21.71 12.95 -0.45
N HIS A 54 -22.77 12.12 -0.40
CA HIS A 54 -23.80 12.10 -1.43
C HIS A 54 -24.82 13.24 -1.29
N LEU A 55 -25.22 13.59 -0.05
CA LEU A 55 -26.27 14.59 0.20
C LEU A 55 -25.72 15.98 0.55
N MET A 56 -24.49 16.07 1.05
CA MET A 56 -23.87 17.31 1.54
C MET A 56 -22.41 17.42 1.07
N PRO A 57 -22.14 17.46 -0.25
CA PRO A 57 -20.77 17.37 -0.79
C PRO A 57 -19.86 18.55 -0.40
N ASN A 58 -20.45 19.68 0.00
CA ASN A 58 -19.74 20.88 0.45
C ASN A 58 -19.65 21.00 1.99
N ALA A 59 -20.13 20.01 2.75
CA ALA A 59 -19.95 19.99 4.20
C ALA A 59 -18.49 19.64 4.55
N THR A 60 -18.03 20.12 5.71
CA THR A 60 -16.64 20.11 6.19
C THR A 60 -16.00 18.73 6.39
N ASP A 61 -16.73 17.64 6.16
CA ASP A 61 -16.30 16.26 6.45
C ASP A 61 -15.71 15.52 5.23
N ASN A 62 -15.43 16.21 4.12
CA ASN A 62 -14.82 15.57 2.94
C ASN A 62 -13.27 15.56 3.00
N LEU A 63 -12.71 14.73 3.90
CA LEU A 63 -11.27 14.62 4.12
C LEU A 63 -10.48 14.26 2.86
N SER A 64 -11.01 13.41 1.98
CA SER A 64 -10.32 13.04 0.72
C SER A 64 -10.28 14.19 -0.27
N GLN A 65 -11.36 14.98 -0.36
CA GLN A 65 -11.37 16.21 -1.15
C GLN A 65 -10.42 17.25 -0.55
N HIS A 66 -10.41 17.43 0.77
CA HIS A 66 -9.45 18.31 1.44
C HIS A 66 -8.00 17.85 1.18
N PHE A 67 -7.73 16.56 1.19
CA PHE A 67 -6.43 16.01 0.80
C PHE A 67 -6.07 16.42 -0.62
N LEU A 68 -6.96 16.22 -1.61
CA LEU A 68 -6.71 16.59 -3.01
C LEU A 68 -6.54 18.11 -3.19
N MET A 69 -7.33 18.92 -2.49
CA MET A 69 -7.22 20.38 -2.52
C MET A 69 -5.94 20.89 -1.89
N ASN A 70 -5.39 20.18 -0.90
CA ASN A 70 -4.11 20.46 -0.26
C ASN A 70 -2.92 19.78 -0.95
N TYR A 71 -3.19 18.80 -1.83
CA TYR A 71 -2.23 18.20 -2.75
C TYR A 71 -1.92 19.17 -3.90
N LYS A 72 -1.46 20.38 -3.57
CA LYS A 72 -1.06 21.38 -4.55
C LYS A 72 0.38 21.12 -4.98
N ALA A 73 0.55 20.67 -6.22
CA ALA A 73 1.86 20.71 -6.88
C ALA A 73 2.10 22.14 -7.38
N ASN A 74 2.81 22.95 -6.58
CA ASN A 74 3.29 24.25 -7.02
C ASN A 74 4.79 24.20 -7.19
N ASN A 75 5.26 24.07 -8.44
CA ASN A 75 6.69 24.02 -8.75
C ASN A 75 7.42 25.33 -8.42
N ASN A 76 6.69 26.44 -8.21
CA ASN A 76 7.25 27.74 -7.81
C ASN A 76 7.24 27.93 -6.28
N TYR A 77 6.80 26.94 -5.51
CA TYR A 77 6.87 27.01 -4.05
C TYR A 77 8.31 26.74 -3.59
N LEU A 78 9.01 27.82 -3.23
CA LEU A 78 10.41 27.79 -2.78
C LEU A 78 10.66 26.81 -1.62
N GLY A 79 9.70 26.66 -0.69
CA GLY A 79 9.84 25.72 0.43
C GLY A 79 9.94 24.26 -0.02
N PHE A 80 9.19 23.87 -1.05
CA PHE A 80 9.28 22.53 -1.65
C PHE A 80 10.56 22.35 -2.46
N GLN A 81 10.98 23.37 -3.21
CA GLN A 81 12.26 23.34 -3.92
C GLN A 81 13.44 23.18 -2.95
N ALA A 82 13.45 23.95 -1.86
CA ALA A 82 14.47 23.85 -0.80
C ALA A 82 14.49 22.44 -0.19
N SER A 83 13.32 21.90 0.16
CA SER A 83 13.19 20.54 0.70
C SER A 83 13.72 19.47 -0.25
N ILE A 84 13.57 19.64 -1.57
CA ILE A 84 14.13 18.70 -2.56
C ILE A 84 15.66 18.84 -2.65
N VAL A 85 16.18 20.07 -2.65
CA VAL A 85 17.62 20.34 -2.75
C VAL A 85 18.38 19.77 -1.55
N ASP A 86 17.81 19.83 -0.34
CA ASP A 86 18.41 19.26 0.86
C ASP A 86 18.68 17.74 0.74
N PHE A 87 17.88 17.03 -0.07
CA PHE A 87 18.05 15.60 -0.33
C PHE A 87 19.19 15.26 -1.30
N PHE A 88 19.87 16.28 -1.84
CA PHE A 88 21.11 16.14 -2.61
C PHE A 88 22.35 16.60 -1.84
N THR A 89 22.23 16.87 -0.53
CA THR A 89 23.39 17.12 0.34
C THR A 89 24.12 15.81 0.65
N ASP A 90 25.42 15.88 0.95
CA ASP A 90 26.24 14.69 1.26
C ASP A 90 25.70 13.92 2.46
N SER A 91 25.12 14.62 3.45
CA SER A 91 24.49 13.99 4.62
C SER A 91 23.22 13.22 4.25
N ALA A 92 22.39 13.74 3.35
CA ALA A 92 21.22 13.02 2.87
C ALA A 92 21.63 11.79 2.04
N VAL A 93 22.63 11.95 1.19
CA VAL A 93 23.23 10.87 0.40
C VAL A 93 23.76 9.73 1.28
N ALA A 94 24.51 10.05 2.34
CA ALA A 94 25.03 9.07 3.28
C ALA A 94 23.93 8.29 4.00
N ASN A 95 22.80 8.95 4.32
CA ASN A 95 21.64 8.28 4.88
C ASN A 95 21.01 7.29 3.89
N PHE A 96 20.91 7.64 2.60
CA PHE A 96 20.39 6.74 1.59
C PHE A 96 21.28 5.53 1.35
N SER A 97 22.58 5.74 1.21
CA SER A 97 23.56 4.66 1.01
C SER A 97 23.62 3.71 2.21
N SER A 98 23.34 4.21 3.41
CA SER A 98 23.34 3.44 4.66
C SER A 98 21.97 2.87 5.06
N SER A 99 20.98 2.88 4.16
CA SER A 99 19.61 2.46 4.49
C SER A 99 19.50 1.01 4.97
N TYR A 100 20.47 0.15 4.62
CA TYR A 100 20.55 -1.24 5.08
C TYR A 100 20.75 -1.37 6.60
N VAL A 101 21.29 -0.33 7.26
CA VAL A 101 21.53 -0.32 8.72
C VAL A 101 20.22 -0.33 9.50
N TYR A 102 19.12 0.15 8.91
CA TYR A 102 17.81 0.16 9.54
C TYR A 102 17.10 -1.19 9.51
N GLU A 103 17.62 -2.19 8.79
CA GLU A 103 17.06 -3.54 8.89
C GLU A 103 17.59 -4.28 10.12
N SER A 104 16.68 -4.97 10.81
CA SER A 104 17.04 -5.86 11.91
C SER A 104 18.09 -6.88 11.47
N GLN A 105 19.11 -7.06 12.31
CA GLN A 105 20.14 -8.08 12.15
C GLN A 105 19.85 -9.33 13.01
N GLU A 106 18.96 -9.19 14.00
CA GLU A 106 18.65 -10.27 14.93
C GLU A 106 17.52 -11.16 14.42
N LYS A 107 17.64 -12.47 14.65
CA LYS A 107 16.61 -13.49 14.40
C LYS A 107 16.06 -13.47 12.96
N ILE A 108 16.94 -13.27 11.98
CA ILE A 108 16.58 -13.27 10.56
C ILE A 108 16.54 -14.68 9.98
N ILE A 109 15.58 -14.93 9.09
CA ILE A 109 15.46 -16.17 8.30
C ILE A 109 15.85 -15.82 6.85
N ARG A 110 16.97 -16.37 6.37
CA ARG A 110 17.44 -16.11 5.00
C ARG A 110 16.54 -16.80 3.98
N LEU A 111 16.12 -16.06 2.96
CA LEU A 111 15.36 -16.62 1.84
C LEU A 111 16.32 -17.26 0.82
N PRO A 112 15.89 -18.31 0.10
CA PRO A 112 16.65 -18.83 -1.01
C PRO A 112 16.80 -17.75 -2.09
N LYS A 113 17.90 -17.78 -2.85
CA LYS A 113 18.12 -16.80 -3.91
C LYS A 113 16.95 -16.82 -4.92
N PRO A 114 16.50 -15.64 -5.40
CA PRO A 114 15.41 -15.57 -6.34
C PRO A 114 15.78 -16.27 -7.65
N THR A 115 14.85 -17.03 -8.21
CA THR A 115 15.02 -17.71 -9.50
C THR A 115 14.39 -16.91 -10.62
N LYS A 116 14.95 -17.04 -11.82
CA LYS A 116 14.41 -16.39 -13.01
C LYS A 116 13.06 -17.00 -13.38
N ILE A 117 12.02 -16.17 -13.41
CA ILE A 117 10.71 -16.53 -13.93
C ILE A 117 10.72 -16.41 -15.46
N SER A 118 10.35 -17.48 -16.16
CA SER A 118 10.41 -17.57 -17.63
C SER A 118 9.14 -17.09 -18.34
N THR A 119 8.02 -16.97 -17.64
CA THR A 119 6.73 -16.55 -18.21
C THR A 119 6.81 -15.15 -18.78
N ALA A 120 6.36 -14.96 -20.03
CA ALA A 120 6.36 -13.65 -20.67
C ALA A 120 5.51 -12.63 -19.90
N LEU A 121 6.00 -11.39 -19.78
CA LEU A 121 5.28 -10.31 -19.09
C LEU A 121 3.89 -10.06 -19.68
N SER A 122 3.78 -10.07 -21.02
CA SER A 122 2.50 -9.92 -21.73
C SER A 122 1.48 -10.98 -21.32
N THR A 123 1.91 -12.23 -21.16
CA THR A 123 1.07 -13.32 -20.67
C THR A 123 0.59 -13.06 -19.24
N CYS A 124 1.47 -12.56 -18.37
CA CYS A 124 1.12 -12.25 -16.99
C CYS A 124 0.06 -11.15 -16.93
N ILE A 125 0.25 -10.05 -17.67
CA ILE A 125 -0.69 -8.93 -17.73
C ILE A 125 -2.08 -9.39 -18.22
N ILE A 126 -2.13 -10.18 -19.30
CA ILE A 126 -3.40 -10.63 -19.89
C ILE A 126 -4.12 -11.63 -18.98
N LYS A 127 -3.38 -12.57 -18.36
CA LYS A 127 -3.96 -13.64 -17.54
C LYS A 127 -4.25 -13.25 -16.10
N ARG A 128 -3.66 -12.17 -15.58
CA ARG A 128 -3.88 -11.71 -14.20
C ARG A 128 -5.36 -11.40 -13.97
N ARG A 129 -5.95 -12.05 -12.98
CA ARG A 129 -7.35 -11.86 -12.53
C ARG A 129 -7.39 -11.94 -11.01
N SER A 130 -8.33 -11.24 -10.40
CA SER A 130 -8.58 -11.31 -8.96
C SER A 130 -9.24 -12.65 -8.61
N HIS A 131 -8.55 -13.48 -7.82
CA HIS A 131 -9.07 -14.76 -7.34
C HIS A 131 -9.52 -14.60 -5.89
N ARG A 132 -10.71 -15.09 -5.57
CA ARG A 132 -11.37 -14.90 -4.25
C ARG A 132 -11.52 -16.19 -3.44
N GLN A 133 -11.05 -17.30 -4.02
CA GLN A 133 -11.14 -18.65 -3.51
C GLN A 133 -9.77 -19.32 -3.67
N PHE A 134 -9.32 -19.95 -2.60
CA PHE A 134 -7.99 -20.53 -2.50
C PHE A 134 -8.08 -21.96 -1.98
N SER A 135 -7.22 -22.83 -2.50
CA SER A 135 -7.10 -24.21 -2.04
C SER A 135 -6.00 -24.35 -1.01
N ASP A 136 -6.20 -25.22 -0.02
CA ASP A 136 -5.21 -25.49 1.02
C ASP A 136 -4.07 -26.36 0.49
N ARG A 137 -3.13 -25.73 -0.23
CA ARG A 137 -1.91 -26.38 -0.73
C ARG A 137 -0.68 -25.67 -0.21
N GLN A 138 0.33 -26.45 0.14
CA GLN A 138 1.60 -25.93 0.62
C GLN A 138 2.32 -25.15 -0.49
N MET A 139 2.74 -23.93 -0.18
CA MET A 139 3.58 -23.11 -1.05
C MET A 139 5.07 -23.42 -0.82
N PRO A 140 5.88 -23.66 -1.85
CA PRO A 140 7.33 -23.77 -1.71
C PRO A 140 7.96 -22.46 -1.21
N LEU A 141 8.95 -22.55 -0.32
CA LEU A 141 9.69 -21.36 0.17
C LEU A 141 10.33 -20.56 -0.98
N GLN A 142 10.71 -21.23 -2.07
CA GLN A 142 11.26 -20.60 -3.26
C GLN A 142 10.25 -19.65 -3.94
N ASP A 143 8.96 -19.99 -3.93
CA ASP A 143 7.94 -19.15 -4.54
C ASP A 143 7.65 -17.92 -3.69
N LEU A 144 7.61 -18.07 -2.35
CA LEU A 144 7.58 -16.93 -1.43
C LEU A 144 8.77 -15.98 -1.68
N SER A 145 9.99 -16.54 -1.77
CA SER A 145 11.20 -15.78 -2.06
C SER A 145 11.08 -14.99 -3.38
N ASN A 146 10.62 -15.66 -4.44
CA ASN A 146 10.43 -15.02 -5.74
C ASN A 146 9.39 -13.91 -5.68
N ILE A 147 8.24 -14.14 -5.03
CA ILE A 147 7.18 -13.13 -4.87
C ILE A 147 7.73 -11.88 -4.16
N LEU A 148 8.38 -12.05 -3.01
CA LEU A 148 8.93 -10.91 -2.24
C LEU A 148 10.06 -10.20 -2.97
N TYR A 149 10.94 -10.95 -3.65
CA TYR A 149 12.01 -10.36 -4.45
C TYR A 149 11.45 -9.52 -5.59
N TYR A 150 10.57 -10.07 -6.43
CA TYR A 150 10.02 -9.34 -7.56
C TYR A 150 9.04 -8.22 -7.15
N ALA A 151 8.45 -8.31 -5.96
CA ALA A 151 7.65 -7.23 -5.39
C ALA A 151 8.48 -5.95 -5.19
N CYS A 152 9.49 -6.02 -4.32
CA CYS A 152 10.29 -4.87 -3.91
C CYS A 152 11.72 -5.22 -3.45
N GLY A 153 12.26 -6.38 -3.82
CA GLY A 153 13.65 -6.75 -3.53
C GLY A 153 14.67 -5.84 -4.19
N VAL A 154 15.89 -5.81 -3.63
CA VAL A 154 17.03 -5.06 -4.18
C VAL A 154 17.47 -5.66 -5.52
N SER A 155 17.46 -4.83 -6.57
CA SER A 155 17.69 -5.27 -7.96
C SER A 155 19.01 -4.76 -8.54
N SER A 156 19.47 -3.59 -8.10
CA SER A 156 20.69 -2.95 -8.62
C SER A 156 21.18 -1.85 -7.69
N GLN A 157 22.31 -1.24 -8.04
CA GLN A 157 22.86 -0.07 -7.37
C GLN A 157 23.20 1.00 -8.42
N ALA A 158 23.01 2.27 -8.06
CA ALA A 158 23.34 3.41 -8.91
C ALA A 158 24.18 4.45 -8.15
N SER A 159 25.07 5.13 -8.86
CA SER A 159 25.80 6.29 -8.32
C SER A 159 24.90 7.52 -8.33
N ILE A 160 24.96 8.33 -7.28
CA ILE A 160 24.11 9.53 -7.14
C ILE A 160 24.61 10.69 -8.01
N ARG A 161 25.93 10.77 -8.21
CA ARG A 161 26.61 11.75 -9.06
C ARG A 161 27.78 11.09 -9.77
N ASP A 162 28.14 11.61 -10.94
CA ASP A 162 29.34 11.19 -11.65
C ASP A 162 30.58 11.42 -10.76
N GLY A 163 31.34 10.35 -10.51
CA GLY A 163 32.53 10.39 -9.66
C GLY A 163 32.29 10.22 -8.15
N ALA A 164 31.04 10.09 -7.68
CA ALA A 164 30.76 9.80 -6.27
C ALA A 164 31.02 8.32 -5.92
N SER A 165 31.65 8.07 -4.77
CA SER A 165 31.86 6.71 -4.23
C SER A 165 30.58 6.08 -3.69
N ASP A 166 29.65 6.90 -3.22
CA ASP A 166 28.41 6.43 -2.60
C ASP A 166 27.42 5.90 -3.65
N LYS A 167 26.94 4.68 -3.41
CA LYS A 167 25.93 4.03 -4.23
C LYS A 167 24.61 3.94 -3.48
N ILE A 168 23.53 4.27 -4.18
CA ILE A 168 22.17 4.01 -3.70
C ILE A 168 21.68 2.68 -4.23
N THR A 169 20.85 2.04 -3.44
CA THR A 169 20.26 0.76 -3.78
C THR A 169 18.92 0.98 -4.49
N LEU A 170 18.71 0.27 -5.58
CA LEU A 170 17.46 0.28 -6.34
C LEU A 170 16.67 -1.01 -6.08
N ARG A 171 15.34 -0.90 -6.06
CA ARG A 171 14.43 -2.02 -5.85
C ARG A 171 13.70 -2.40 -7.14
N ASN A 172 13.03 -3.55 -7.14
CA ASN A 172 12.18 -3.99 -8.25
C ASN A 172 10.88 -3.18 -8.39
N CYS A 173 10.48 -2.43 -7.36
CA CYS A 173 9.42 -1.42 -7.45
C CYS A 173 10.03 -0.03 -7.68
N ALA A 174 9.30 0.83 -8.37
CA ALA A 174 9.61 2.25 -8.35
C ALA A 174 9.24 2.85 -6.99
N SER A 175 9.75 4.04 -6.73
CA SER A 175 9.48 4.78 -5.49
C SER A 175 9.75 6.26 -5.73
N GLY A 176 8.88 7.12 -5.20
CA GLY A 176 9.06 8.56 -5.25
C GLY A 176 10.42 8.95 -4.65
N GLY A 177 11.36 9.36 -5.50
CA GLY A 177 12.71 9.75 -5.09
C GLY A 177 13.57 8.61 -4.54
N GLY A 178 13.20 7.35 -4.73
CA GLY A 178 13.94 6.18 -4.24
C GLY A 178 13.96 6.05 -2.72
N LEU A 179 12.91 6.54 -2.03
CA LEU A 179 12.85 6.59 -0.56
C LEU A 179 12.31 5.29 0.06
N TYR A 180 11.56 4.51 -0.70
CA TYR A 180 10.96 3.23 -0.32
C TYR A 180 10.26 3.21 1.06
N PRO A 181 9.27 4.11 1.29
CA PRO A 181 8.54 4.20 2.54
C PRO A 181 7.63 2.99 2.86
N ILE A 182 7.38 2.08 1.91
CA ILE A 182 6.50 0.94 2.10
C ILE A 182 7.28 -0.30 2.56
N HIS A 183 6.90 -0.83 3.73
CA HIS A 183 7.38 -2.09 4.27
C HIS A 183 6.34 -3.19 4.04
N LEU A 184 6.80 -4.39 3.69
CA LEU A 184 5.94 -5.55 3.52
C LEU A 184 6.01 -6.41 4.77
N VAL A 185 4.94 -6.35 5.55
CA VAL A 185 4.64 -7.33 6.60
C VAL A 185 3.66 -8.34 6.01
N PHE A 186 3.71 -9.60 6.40
CA PHE A 186 2.76 -10.58 5.91
C PHE A 186 2.49 -11.68 6.92
N TYR A 187 1.27 -12.19 6.90
CA TYR A 187 0.95 -13.48 7.51
C TYR A 187 1.30 -14.60 6.52
N ALA A 188 2.13 -15.55 6.94
CA ALA A 188 2.46 -16.75 6.20
C ALA A 188 1.68 -17.94 6.77
N ARG A 189 1.09 -18.72 5.87
CA ARG A 189 0.35 -19.95 6.18
C ARG A 189 0.71 -21.05 5.20
N ASN A 190 0.97 -22.25 5.73
CA ASN A 190 1.23 -23.44 4.92
C ASN A 190 2.34 -23.19 3.87
N ILE A 191 3.47 -22.62 4.32
CA ILE A 191 4.66 -22.39 3.49
C ILE A 191 5.76 -23.37 3.92
N SER A 192 6.35 -24.07 2.96
CA SER A 192 7.39 -25.07 3.25
C SER A 192 8.54 -24.47 4.07
N LYS A 193 8.93 -25.14 5.15
CA LYS A 193 10.03 -24.75 6.06
C LYS A 193 9.83 -23.41 6.79
N LEU A 194 8.61 -22.86 6.80
CA LEU A 194 8.26 -21.67 7.55
C LEU A 194 7.11 -22.00 8.49
N ILE A 195 7.21 -21.58 9.75
CA ILE A 195 6.13 -21.75 10.73
C ILE A 195 5.08 -20.67 10.46
N ASP A 196 3.81 -21.03 10.56
CA ASP A 196 2.72 -20.07 10.34
C ASP A 196 2.80 -18.88 11.32
N GLY A 197 2.56 -17.67 10.83
CA GLY A 197 2.72 -16.44 11.62
C GLY A 197 3.06 -15.19 10.81
N PHE A 198 3.36 -14.11 11.51
CA PHE A 198 3.66 -12.79 10.95
C PHE A 198 5.15 -12.58 10.76
N TYR A 199 5.51 -12.10 9.57
CA TYR A 199 6.88 -11.84 9.15
C TYR A 199 6.99 -10.48 8.44
N GLU A 200 8.13 -9.83 8.58
CA GLU A 200 8.52 -8.69 7.75
C GLU A 200 9.54 -9.14 6.70
N TYR A 201 9.37 -8.70 5.46
CA TYR A 201 10.41 -8.84 4.45
C TYR A 201 11.48 -7.75 4.60
N LEU A 202 12.74 -8.18 4.61
CA LEU A 202 13.94 -7.34 4.68
C LEU A 202 14.64 -7.33 3.31
N PRO A 203 14.37 -6.32 2.44
CA PRO A 203 14.86 -6.31 1.06
C PRO A 203 16.38 -6.28 0.90
N TYR A 204 17.13 -5.59 1.77
CA TYR A 204 18.59 -5.48 1.66
C TYR A 204 19.27 -6.81 1.97
N GLN A 205 18.77 -7.54 2.97
CA GLN A 205 19.30 -8.84 3.36
C GLN A 205 18.70 -10.02 2.59
N HIS A 206 17.62 -9.77 1.83
CA HIS A 206 16.75 -10.79 1.26
C HIS A 206 16.40 -11.88 2.29
N ALA A 207 15.78 -11.42 3.38
CA ALA A 207 15.50 -12.22 4.56
C ALA A 207 14.14 -11.87 5.16
N LEU A 208 13.70 -12.67 6.13
CA LEU A 208 12.51 -12.41 6.92
C LEU A 208 12.87 -12.11 8.36
N ARG A 209 12.21 -11.13 8.98
CA ARG A 209 12.14 -10.98 10.44
C ARG A 209 10.82 -11.58 10.92
N CYS A 210 10.86 -12.50 11.88
CA CYS A 210 9.63 -13.00 12.50
C CYS A 210 9.14 -12.02 13.57
N TYR A 211 7.88 -11.59 13.47
CA TYR A 211 7.20 -10.85 14.53
C TYR A 211 6.63 -11.82 15.57
N ARG A 212 5.85 -12.78 15.11
CA ARG A 212 5.11 -13.71 15.96
C ARG A 212 4.72 -14.97 15.19
N HIS A 213 4.97 -16.13 15.77
CA HIS A 213 4.34 -17.37 15.32
C HIS A 213 2.86 -17.38 15.73
N SER A 214 1.98 -17.75 14.82
CA SER A 214 0.54 -17.84 15.09
C SER A 214 -0.06 -18.87 14.14
N SER A 215 -0.12 -20.13 14.56
CA SER A 215 -0.73 -21.21 13.77
C SER A 215 -2.26 -21.25 13.88
N GLU A 216 -2.82 -20.55 14.87
CA GLU A 216 -4.26 -20.52 15.16
C GLU A 216 -4.88 -19.16 14.85
N GLU A 217 -4.19 -18.33 14.05
CA GLU A 217 -4.71 -17.01 13.69
C GLU A 217 -5.96 -17.16 12.82
N ASN A 218 -7.08 -16.60 13.29
CA ASN A 218 -8.29 -16.55 12.50
C ASN A 218 -8.15 -15.45 11.44
N VAL A 219 -7.71 -15.84 10.24
CA VAL A 219 -7.54 -14.97 9.08
C VAL A 219 -8.78 -14.11 8.78
N ARG A 220 -9.97 -14.62 9.11
CA ARG A 220 -11.22 -13.90 8.86
C ARG A 220 -11.36 -12.62 9.67
N ASP A 221 -10.67 -12.54 10.82
CA ASP A 221 -10.77 -11.39 11.73
C ASP A 221 -10.07 -10.14 11.16
N PHE A 222 -9.13 -10.32 10.23
CA PHE A 222 -8.32 -9.21 9.70
C PHE A 222 -8.20 -9.14 8.19
N ALA A 223 -8.47 -10.22 7.44
CA ALA A 223 -8.21 -10.30 6.00
C ALA A 223 -9.38 -10.90 5.19
N GLU A 224 -10.60 -10.84 5.71
CA GLU A 224 -11.79 -11.30 5.02
C GLU A 224 -12.88 -10.23 5.00
N TYR A 225 -13.41 -9.94 3.80
CA TYR A 225 -14.53 -9.02 3.64
C TYR A 225 -15.41 -9.43 2.44
N GLY A 226 -16.72 -9.51 2.66
CA GLY A 226 -17.69 -9.83 1.62
C GLY A 226 -17.53 -11.28 1.09
N ALA A 227 -17.44 -11.43 -0.22
CA ALA A 227 -17.40 -12.74 -0.91
C ALA A 227 -15.98 -13.31 -1.07
N ILE A 228 -15.04 -12.90 -0.22
CA ILE A 228 -13.66 -13.39 -0.22
C ILE A 228 -13.57 -14.51 0.81
N ASN A 229 -12.91 -15.61 0.49
CA ASN A 229 -12.54 -16.64 1.46
C ASN A 229 -11.01 -16.63 1.57
N ALA A 230 -10.48 -16.06 2.65
CA ALA A 230 -9.05 -15.87 2.83
C ALA A 230 -8.39 -16.99 3.64
N GLU A 231 -9.17 -17.90 4.22
CA GLU A 231 -8.74 -18.95 5.15
C GLU A 231 -7.62 -19.83 4.59
N ASN A 232 -7.67 -20.13 3.29
CA ASN A 232 -6.69 -20.98 2.60
C ASN A 232 -5.62 -20.20 1.83
N CYS A 233 -5.51 -18.88 2.03
CA CYS A 233 -4.41 -18.10 1.46
C CYS A 233 -3.06 -18.57 2.03
N ASN A 234 -2.02 -18.56 1.21
CA ASN A 234 -0.66 -18.86 1.67
C ASN A 234 0.02 -17.62 2.26
N ILE A 235 -0.26 -16.45 1.68
CA ILE A 235 0.35 -15.17 2.06
C ILE A 235 -0.72 -14.09 2.12
N ILE A 236 -0.73 -13.32 3.21
CA ILE A 236 -1.55 -12.11 3.36
C ILE A 236 -0.59 -10.95 3.58
N ILE A 237 -0.36 -10.17 2.53
CA ILE A 237 0.62 -9.09 2.51
C ILE A 237 -0.05 -7.81 2.98
N ILE A 238 0.56 -7.18 3.98
CA ILE A 238 0.15 -5.97 4.68
C ILE A 238 1.18 -4.89 4.36
N TYR A 239 0.71 -3.79 3.77
CA TYR A 239 1.57 -2.69 3.35
C TYR A 239 1.61 -1.67 4.46
N VAL A 240 2.75 -1.60 5.15
CA VAL A 240 2.99 -0.67 6.24
C VAL A 240 3.71 0.56 5.69
N TYR A 241 3.04 1.70 5.72
CA TYR A 241 3.60 2.98 5.31
C TYR A 241 4.28 3.68 6.49
N HIS A 242 5.59 3.88 6.39
CA HIS A 242 6.36 4.71 7.32
C HIS A 242 6.36 6.18 6.85
N TYR A 243 5.40 6.96 7.35
CA TYR A 243 5.11 8.33 6.97
C TYR A 243 6.35 9.25 7.00
N ILE A 244 7.20 9.12 8.02
CA ILE A 244 8.36 10.00 8.20
C ILE A 244 9.44 9.81 7.12
N LYS A 245 9.48 8.64 6.44
CA LYS A 245 10.53 8.34 5.46
C LYS A 245 10.52 9.25 4.23
N ASN A 246 9.33 9.66 3.77
CA ASN A 246 9.19 10.44 2.55
C ASN A 246 8.61 11.84 2.75
N THR A 247 7.98 12.11 3.89
CA THR A 247 7.44 13.44 4.23
C THR A 247 8.50 14.50 4.41
N ARG A 248 9.69 14.13 4.89
CA ARG A 248 10.83 15.06 4.97
C ARG A 248 11.22 15.65 3.60
N LYS A 249 10.99 14.92 2.51
CA LYS A 249 11.25 15.37 1.13
C LYS A 249 10.04 16.03 0.48
N TYR A 250 8.86 15.43 0.66
CA TYR A 250 7.67 15.74 -0.13
C TYR A 250 6.54 16.41 0.65
N GLY A 251 6.69 16.61 1.96
CA GLY A 251 5.67 17.17 2.83
C GLY A 251 4.33 16.46 2.65
N ASN A 252 3.28 17.25 2.40
CA ASN A 252 1.91 16.74 2.22
C ASN A 252 1.73 15.83 0.99
N GLN A 253 2.62 15.89 0.00
CA GLN A 253 2.53 15.05 -1.21
C GLN A 253 3.01 13.62 -0.97
N ALA A 254 3.76 13.40 0.11
CA ALA A 254 4.37 12.12 0.45
C ALA A 254 3.35 10.96 0.52
N THR A 255 2.16 11.22 1.08
CA THR A 255 1.10 10.23 1.19
C THR A 255 0.62 9.74 -0.18
N ALA A 256 0.49 10.63 -1.17
CA ALA A 256 0.08 10.24 -2.52
C ALA A 256 1.14 9.33 -3.17
N TYR A 257 2.43 9.65 -2.99
CA TYR A 257 3.51 8.81 -3.50
C TYR A 257 3.56 7.44 -2.80
N ALA A 258 3.23 7.37 -1.52
CA ALA A 258 3.12 6.10 -0.80
C ALA A 258 1.98 5.21 -1.34
N PHE A 259 0.83 5.81 -1.69
CA PHE A 259 -0.27 5.06 -2.33
C PHE A 259 0.09 4.58 -3.74
N ILE A 260 0.79 5.40 -4.53
CA ILE A 260 1.29 5.00 -5.86
C ILE A 260 2.27 3.83 -5.72
N GLU A 261 3.26 3.94 -4.84
CA GLU A 261 4.25 2.88 -4.59
C GLU A 261 3.60 1.59 -4.11
N SER A 262 2.58 1.68 -3.24
CA SER A 262 1.83 0.50 -2.80
C SER A 262 1.13 -0.20 -3.97
N GLY A 263 0.57 0.55 -4.91
CA GLY A 263 -0.03 0.01 -6.13
C GLY A 263 1.00 -0.62 -7.08
N GLU A 264 2.19 -0.03 -7.21
CA GLU A 264 3.30 -0.58 -8.00
C GLU A 264 3.77 -1.91 -7.44
N ILE A 265 3.97 -1.98 -6.12
CA ILE A 265 4.37 -3.21 -5.42
C ILE A 265 3.27 -4.28 -5.54
N ALA A 266 2.00 -3.91 -5.33
CA ALA A 266 0.87 -4.82 -5.47
C ALA A 266 0.76 -5.39 -6.88
N GLN A 267 0.94 -4.56 -7.92
CA GLN A 267 0.92 -5.03 -9.29
C GLN A 267 2.08 -5.99 -9.58
N ASN A 268 3.29 -5.70 -9.08
CA ASN A 268 4.42 -6.64 -9.18
C ASN A 268 4.09 -7.99 -8.55
N ILE A 269 3.54 -7.99 -7.32
CA ILE A 269 3.12 -9.22 -6.62
C ILE A 269 2.10 -9.99 -7.46
N GLN A 270 1.05 -9.34 -7.96
CA GLN A 270 0.00 -10.02 -8.72
C GLN A 270 0.52 -10.60 -10.05
N LEU A 271 1.43 -9.91 -10.73
CA LEU A 271 2.06 -10.40 -11.95
C LEU A 271 2.98 -11.59 -11.67
N THR A 272 3.80 -11.51 -10.62
CA THR A 272 4.67 -12.62 -10.20
C THR A 272 3.86 -13.83 -9.74
N ALA A 273 2.80 -13.63 -8.94
CA ALA A 273 1.87 -14.68 -8.56
C ALA A 273 1.23 -15.35 -9.79
N THR A 274 0.78 -14.54 -10.76
CA THR A 274 0.24 -15.06 -12.03
C THR A 274 1.27 -15.90 -12.79
N ALA A 275 2.52 -15.43 -12.85
CA ALA A 275 3.61 -16.12 -13.53
C ALA A 275 3.97 -17.47 -12.88
N LEU A 276 3.84 -17.56 -11.56
CA LEU A 276 4.02 -18.75 -10.73
C LEU A 276 2.72 -19.57 -10.57
N THR A 277 1.67 -19.23 -11.32
CA THR A 277 0.36 -19.91 -11.35
C THR A 277 -0.52 -19.79 -10.10
N TYR A 278 -0.18 -18.90 -9.17
CA TYR A 278 -1.00 -18.55 -8.00
C TYR A 278 -2.15 -17.59 -8.34
N GLY A 279 -3.17 -17.60 -7.49
CA GLY A 279 -4.22 -16.60 -7.43
C GLY A 279 -3.78 -15.45 -6.53
N SER A 280 -4.27 -14.25 -6.83
CA SER A 280 -4.05 -13.07 -5.97
C SER A 280 -5.25 -12.13 -6.03
N ILE A 281 -5.41 -11.31 -4.99
CA ILE A 281 -6.42 -10.26 -4.94
C ILE A 281 -5.99 -9.16 -3.96
N ASP A 282 -6.22 -7.92 -4.35
CA ASP A 282 -6.15 -6.78 -3.46
C ASP A 282 -7.49 -6.60 -2.72
N ILE A 283 -7.42 -6.34 -1.42
CA ILE A 283 -8.61 -6.14 -0.60
C ILE A 283 -8.55 -4.80 0.13
N GLY A 284 -9.66 -4.07 0.12
CA GLY A 284 -9.83 -2.83 0.89
C GLY A 284 -10.53 -3.03 2.23
N GLY A 285 -11.16 -4.19 2.44
CA GLY A 285 -11.80 -4.56 3.69
C GLY A 285 -10.84 -5.38 4.54
N TYR A 286 -10.14 -4.73 5.46
CA TYR A 286 -9.29 -5.35 6.47
C TYR A 286 -9.45 -4.57 7.78
N ASN A 287 -9.18 -5.24 8.91
CA ASN A 287 -9.26 -4.62 10.23
C ASN A 287 -7.95 -3.88 10.54
N LYS A 288 -7.91 -2.58 10.21
CA LYS A 288 -6.70 -1.76 10.37
C LYS A 288 -6.28 -1.66 11.83
N GLU A 289 -7.22 -1.41 12.73
CA GLU A 289 -6.95 -1.23 14.16
C GLU A 289 -6.35 -2.49 14.76
N TYR A 290 -6.94 -3.66 14.46
CA TYR A 290 -6.41 -4.95 14.88
C TYR A 290 -4.98 -5.19 14.39
N LEU A 291 -4.72 -4.93 13.10
CA LEU A 291 -3.40 -5.12 12.53
C LEU A 291 -2.35 -4.18 13.13
N GLN A 292 -2.73 -2.93 13.43
CA GLN A 292 -1.81 -1.99 14.08
C GLN A 292 -1.45 -2.44 15.49
N GLU A 293 -2.43 -2.89 16.28
CA GLU A 293 -2.16 -3.41 17.62
C GLU A 293 -1.30 -4.69 17.57
N LEU A 294 -1.64 -5.60 16.66
CA LEU A 294 -0.91 -6.87 16.48
C LEU A 294 0.55 -6.68 16.07
N LEU A 295 0.82 -5.67 15.24
CA LEU A 295 2.14 -5.36 14.70
C LEU A 295 2.89 -4.29 15.50
N ASP A 296 2.32 -3.83 16.63
CA ASP A 296 2.88 -2.77 17.49
C ASP A 296 3.18 -1.47 16.71
N LEU A 297 2.26 -1.08 15.81
CA LEU A 297 2.37 0.15 15.01
C LEU A 297 1.78 1.32 15.79
N ASP A 298 2.48 2.45 15.77
CA ASP A 298 2.08 3.65 16.53
C ASP A 298 0.79 4.33 16.04
N GLY A 299 0.32 4.02 14.82
CA GLY A 299 -0.82 4.66 14.18
C GLY A 299 -0.64 6.17 13.91
N LEU A 300 0.57 6.72 14.13
CA LEU A 300 0.93 8.11 13.93
C LEU A 300 1.92 8.23 12.76
N GLY A 301 3.07 7.58 12.87
CA GLY A 301 4.08 7.47 11.83
C GLY A 301 3.94 6.23 10.95
N GLU A 302 3.26 5.18 11.43
CA GLU A 302 3.20 3.87 10.79
C GLU A 302 1.75 3.45 10.56
N HIS A 303 1.41 3.23 9.29
CA HIS A 303 0.02 3.01 8.89
C HIS A 303 -0.11 1.80 7.98
N VAL A 304 -1.03 0.90 8.31
CA VAL A 304 -1.53 -0.07 7.32
C VAL A 304 -2.38 0.68 6.30
N ILE A 305 -2.02 0.57 5.02
CA ILE A 305 -2.68 1.32 3.92
C ILE A 305 -3.17 0.45 2.77
N HIS A 306 -2.68 -0.79 2.66
CA HIS A 306 -3.09 -1.71 1.61
C HIS A 306 -2.94 -3.16 2.06
N MET A 307 -3.64 -4.08 1.39
CA MET A 307 -3.53 -5.52 1.62
C MET A 307 -3.69 -6.31 0.31
N THR A 308 -2.84 -7.33 0.12
CA THR A 308 -2.89 -8.27 -1.01
C THR A 308 -2.85 -9.70 -0.50
N LEU A 309 -3.79 -10.52 -0.95
CA LEU A 309 -3.82 -11.96 -0.70
C LEU A 309 -3.16 -12.71 -1.85
N VAL A 310 -2.42 -13.77 -1.54
CA VAL A 310 -1.83 -14.70 -2.51
C VAL A 310 -2.01 -16.13 -2.01
N GLY A 311 -2.45 -17.02 -2.91
CA GLY A 311 -2.59 -18.43 -2.57
C GLY A 311 -2.82 -19.30 -3.81
N THR A 312 -2.82 -20.61 -3.58
CA THR A 312 -3.12 -21.55 -4.65
C THR A 312 -4.58 -21.41 -5.09
N LYS A 313 -4.85 -21.31 -6.38
CA LYS A 313 -6.21 -21.17 -6.91
C LYS A 313 -7.01 -22.43 -6.57
N GLU A 314 -8.24 -22.26 -6.13
CA GLU A 314 -9.20 -23.36 -6.13
C GLU A 314 -9.55 -23.68 -7.60
N SER A 315 -9.59 -24.97 -7.95
CA SER A 315 -10.03 -25.39 -9.29
C SER A 315 -11.52 -25.09 -9.42
N GLN A 316 -11.89 -24.24 -10.39
CA GLN A 316 -13.28 -24.08 -10.83
C GLN A 316 -13.70 -25.27 -11.69
#